data_AF-A0A5M8RHL8-F1
#
_entry.id   AF-A0A5M8RHL8-F1
#
_cell.length_a   1.000
_cell.length_b   1.000
_cell.length_c   1.000
_cell.angle_alpha   90.00
_cell.angle_beta   90.00
_cell.angle_gamma   90.00
#
_symmetry.space_group_name_H-M   'P 1'
#
loop_
_entity.id
_entity.type
_entity.pdbx_description
1 polymer ?
#
loop_
_entity_poly.entity_id
_entity_poly.type
_entity_poly.pdbx_seq_one_letter_code
_entity_poly.pdbx_strand_id
1 'polypeptide(L)'
;MEESNLSSRNLKDNEDELLYYRNVETGQKIARKRTKKMQNEIVSEIYYVPEYEKRVFNEDYVKEFSLDKFGEAIPYVDGEITILNNYFYDFWGYFLKAEGTSLYGHLKRYAYGTKDWCWPNIELISLKMDKSQNTIRNLLDLLERYGFIYKFNVTNKSRENVEESPVYKIRKQVPLLTQKLIEGDPSLSIGTDDPPHIKKAKKKEQTGLPERLKTEHKKFVNKMLDQSKNVNILDAMEYELIYSDILSKGAIQKLYSDKHQKIKETTHPKTVTMSEKESNLTDSVKEILKSRLSKPSFETWFSSFYIKLHDNLCVILVTDEFYRDWIHSRYLKVLLEILHELGEDIQNIDVRVIQ
;
A
#
# COMPACT_ATOMS: atom_id res chain seq x y z
N MET A 1 38.02 -32.40 -6.56
CA MET A 1 38.47 -33.13 -5.35
C MET A 1 37.94 -32.37 -4.15
N GLU A 2 36.64 -32.48 -3.86
CA GLU A 2 36.01 -31.81 -2.70
C GLU A 2 34.78 -32.60 -2.19
N GLU A 3 34.60 -33.85 -2.62
CA GLU A 3 33.43 -34.68 -2.26
C GLU A 3 33.68 -35.64 -1.10
N SER A 4 34.91 -35.74 -0.58
CA SER A 4 35.26 -36.74 0.45
C SER A 4 35.11 -36.28 1.90
N ASN A 5 34.59 -35.06 2.15
CA ASN A 5 34.53 -34.47 3.51
C ASN A 5 33.12 -34.08 4.00
N LEU A 6 32.05 -34.34 3.23
CA LEU A 6 30.68 -34.06 3.68
C LEU A 6 30.13 -35.07 4.71
N SER A 7 30.83 -36.19 4.95
CA SER A 7 30.33 -37.29 5.79
C SER A 7 30.38 -37.01 7.30
N SER A 8 30.99 -35.90 7.76
CA SER A 8 31.13 -35.59 9.19
C SER A 8 30.15 -34.53 9.70
N ARG A 9 29.38 -33.88 8.84
CA ARG A 9 28.42 -32.84 9.25
C ARG A 9 27.02 -33.43 9.42
N ASN A 10 26.36 -33.02 10.50
CA ASN A 10 24.99 -33.42 10.80
C ASN A 10 23.97 -32.62 9.96
N LEU A 11 22.67 -32.89 10.18
CA LEU A 11 21.56 -32.26 9.46
C LEU A 11 21.39 -30.73 9.67
N LYS A 12 22.14 -30.13 10.60
CA LYS A 12 22.21 -28.68 10.82
C LYS A 12 23.50 -28.05 10.27
N ASP A 13 24.26 -28.80 9.47
CA ASP A 13 25.53 -28.37 8.85
C ASP A 13 26.61 -27.99 9.88
N ASN A 14 26.62 -28.65 11.04
CA ASN A 14 27.70 -28.57 12.02
C ASN A 14 28.21 -29.95 12.46
N GLU A 15 29.29 -30.00 13.23
CA GLU A 15 29.99 -31.25 13.62
C GLU A 15 29.50 -31.83 14.96
N ASP A 16 28.50 -31.20 15.58
CA ASP A 16 27.97 -31.65 16.87
C ASP A 16 27.23 -33.00 16.73
N GLU A 17 27.26 -33.85 17.77
CA GLU A 17 26.44 -35.06 17.81
C GLU A 17 25.00 -34.69 18.21
N LEU A 18 24.02 -35.03 17.35
CA LEU A 18 22.61 -34.66 17.55
C LEU A 18 21.73 -35.86 17.88
N LEU A 19 20.85 -35.70 18.88
CA LEU A 19 19.79 -36.66 19.21
C LEU A 19 18.48 -36.27 18.51
N TYR A 20 18.00 -37.10 17.59
CA TYR A 20 16.75 -36.89 16.88
C TYR A 20 15.59 -37.56 17.61
N TYR A 21 14.51 -36.83 17.89
CA TYR A 21 13.35 -37.40 18.59
C TYR A 21 12.04 -36.70 18.23
N ARG A 22 10.91 -37.39 18.50
CA ARG A 22 9.56 -36.84 18.42
C ARG A 22 8.75 -37.25 19.64
N ASN A 23 7.98 -36.31 20.18
CA ASN A 23 7.01 -36.59 21.24
C ASN A 23 5.74 -37.16 20.61
N VAL A 24 5.27 -38.31 21.11
CA VAL A 24 4.06 -38.98 20.63
C VAL A 24 3.08 -39.06 21.79
N GLU A 25 1.83 -38.66 21.57
CA GLU A 25 0.78 -38.78 22.59
C GLU A 25 0.54 -40.25 22.93
N THR A 26 0.53 -40.58 24.23
CA THR A 26 0.28 -41.95 24.71
C THR A 26 -1.21 -42.31 24.72
N GLY A 27 -2.09 -41.33 24.47
CA GLY A 27 -3.53 -41.43 24.66
C GLY A 27 -3.98 -41.26 26.12
N GLN A 28 -3.04 -41.22 27.08
CA GLN A 28 -3.32 -40.95 28.49
C GLN A 28 -3.28 -39.45 28.78
N LYS A 29 -3.91 -39.05 29.89
CA LYS A 29 -3.87 -37.66 30.37
C LYS A 29 -3.31 -37.62 31.78
N ILE A 30 -2.40 -36.67 32.01
CA ILE A 30 -1.84 -36.39 33.33
C ILE A 30 -2.52 -35.18 33.96
N ALA A 31 -2.82 -35.28 35.26
CA ALA A 31 -3.37 -34.20 36.05
C ALA A 31 -2.28 -33.17 36.38
N ARG A 32 -2.50 -31.91 36.02
CA ARG A 32 -1.67 -30.77 36.43
C ARG A 32 -2.50 -29.80 37.26
N LYS A 33 -1.86 -29.21 38.28
CA LYS A 33 -2.47 -28.12 39.05
C LYS A 33 -2.11 -26.80 38.40
N ARG A 34 -3.11 -25.95 38.16
CA ARG A 34 -2.88 -24.53 37.88
C ARG A 34 -3.49 -23.71 39.01
N THR A 35 -2.86 -22.59 39.30
CA THR A 35 -3.35 -21.64 40.29
C THR A 35 -3.98 -20.47 39.57
N LYS A 36 -5.24 -20.16 39.86
CA LYS A 36 -5.96 -19.04 39.27
C LYS A 36 -6.36 -18.07 40.37
N LYS A 37 -6.05 -16.79 40.17
CA LYS A 37 -6.45 -15.72 41.09
C LYS A 37 -7.87 -15.26 40.71
N MET A 38 -8.84 -15.47 41.59
CA MET A 38 -10.20 -14.96 41.43
C MET A 38 -10.56 -14.16 42.68
N GLN A 39 -11.02 -12.91 42.51
CA GLN A 39 -11.54 -12.06 43.59
C GLN A 39 -10.69 -12.10 44.89
N ASN A 40 -9.37 -11.87 44.78
CA ASN A 40 -8.39 -11.92 45.89
C ASN A 40 -8.13 -13.29 46.55
N GLU A 41 -8.74 -14.38 46.09
CA GLU A 41 -8.41 -15.74 46.54
C GLU A 41 -7.59 -16.50 45.49
N ILE A 42 -6.67 -17.35 45.98
CA ILE A 42 -5.83 -18.22 45.17
C ILE A 42 -6.51 -19.59 45.11
N VAL A 43 -7.19 -19.88 44.01
CA VAL A 43 -7.88 -21.17 43.82
C VAL A 43 -6.97 -22.11 43.02
N SER A 44 -6.76 -23.32 43.54
CA SER A 44 -6.04 -24.39 42.84
C SER A 44 -7.02 -25.26 42.06
N GLU A 45 -6.83 -25.36 40.75
CA GLU A 45 -7.67 -26.15 39.84
C GLU A 45 -6.82 -27.26 39.21
N ILE A 46 -7.35 -28.49 39.16
CA ILE A 46 -6.73 -29.60 38.44
C ILE A 46 -7.26 -29.59 37.01
N TYR A 47 -6.35 -29.57 36.04
CA TYR A 47 -6.65 -29.74 34.62
C TYR A 47 -5.81 -30.89 34.04
N TYR A 48 -6.32 -31.52 33.00
CA TYR A 48 -5.70 -32.70 32.39
C TYR A 48 -5.01 -32.30 31.09
N VAL A 49 -3.75 -32.71 30.91
CA VAL A 49 -3.00 -32.54 29.67
C VAL A 49 -2.60 -33.89 29.09
N PRO A 50 -2.49 -34.04 27.76
CA PRO A 50 -2.01 -35.27 27.15
C PRO A 50 -0.63 -35.62 27.68
N GLU A 51 -0.43 -36.91 27.96
CA GLU A 51 0.88 -37.46 28.24
C GLU A 51 1.59 -37.80 26.92
N TYR A 52 2.90 -37.57 26.89
CA TYR A 52 3.73 -37.80 25.71
C TYR A 52 4.88 -38.74 26.05
N GLU A 53 5.16 -39.69 25.16
CA GLU A 53 6.38 -40.48 25.16
C GLU A 53 7.41 -39.90 24.16
N LYS A 54 8.70 -39.97 24.52
CA LYS A 54 9.80 -39.52 23.66
C LYS A 54 10.29 -40.68 22.79
N ARG A 55 10.02 -40.66 21.48
CA ARG A 55 10.57 -41.63 20.52
C ARG A 55 11.83 -41.06 19.86
N VAL A 56 12.93 -41.82 19.93
CA VAL A 56 14.25 -41.44 19.41
C VAL A 56 14.50 -42.10 18.05
N PHE A 57 15.21 -41.41 17.16
CA PHE A 57 15.54 -41.85 15.80
C PHE A 57 17.03 -41.75 15.54
N ASN A 58 17.55 -42.66 14.70
CA ASN A 58 18.90 -42.57 14.16
C ASN A 58 18.96 -41.49 13.05
N GLU A 59 20.07 -40.77 12.93
CA GLU A 59 20.31 -39.77 11.89
C GLU A 59 20.13 -40.31 10.47
N ASP A 60 20.64 -41.52 10.19
CA ASP A 60 20.52 -42.13 8.85
C ASP A 60 19.06 -42.34 8.46
N TYR A 61 18.26 -42.79 9.42
CA TYR A 61 16.82 -42.95 9.23
C TYR A 61 16.13 -41.60 8.96
N VAL A 62 16.57 -40.52 9.63
CA VAL A 62 16.04 -39.17 9.41
C VAL A 62 16.44 -38.65 8.02
N LYS A 63 17.66 -38.94 7.55
CA LYS A 63 18.15 -38.57 6.21
C LYS A 63 17.37 -39.27 5.10
N GLU A 64 17.04 -40.55 5.27
CA GLU A 64 16.31 -41.34 4.28
C GLU A 64 14.78 -41.11 4.30
N PHE A 65 14.27 -40.53 5.38
CA PHE A 65 12.85 -40.21 5.52
C PHE A 65 12.46 -39.12 4.52
N SER A 66 11.56 -39.45 3.61
CA SER A 66 10.99 -38.51 2.64
C SER A 66 9.48 -38.59 2.69
N LEU A 67 8.84 -37.41 2.72
CA LEU A 67 7.39 -37.29 2.64
C LEU A 67 6.85 -37.61 1.24
N ASP A 68 7.68 -37.45 0.21
CA ASP A 68 7.29 -37.71 -1.19
C ASP A 68 7.07 -39.20 -1.49
N LYS A 69 7.51 -40.08 -0.58
CA LYS A 69 7.19 -41.52 -0.62
C LYS A 69 5.70 -41.80 -0.32
N PHE A 70 4.99 -40.80 0.22
CA PHE A 70 3.59 -40.94 0.64
C PHE A 70 2.67 -40.09 -0.24
N GLY A 71 1.81 -40.77 -1.02
CA GLY A 71 0.86 -40.12 -1.93
C GLY A 71 1.40 -39.99 -3.36
N GLU A 72 0.58 -39.42 -4.24
CA GLU A 72 0.96 -39.12 -5.62
C GLU A 72 1.32 -37.63 -5.74
N ALA A 73 2.50 -37.34 -6.29
CA ALA A 73 2.92 -35.98 -6.56
C ALA A 73 2.41 -35.51 -7.93
N ILE A 74 2.01 -34.24 -8.02
CA ILE A 74 1.72 -33.60 -9.30
C ILE A 74 3.03 -33.55 -10.10
N PRO A 75 3.04 -33.94 -11.39
CA PRO A 75 4.25 -33.89 -12.19
C PRO A 75 4.76 -32.45 -12.32
N TYR A 76 6.07 -32.30 -12.45
CA TYR A 76 6.67 -31.02 -12.77
C TYR A 76 6.24 -30.61 -14.19
N VAL A 77 5.49 -29.50 -14.30
CA VAL A 77 5.09 -28.91 -15.58
C VAL A 77 5.59 -27.47 -15.63
N ASP A 78 6.43 -27.18 -16.63
CA ASP A 78 6.93 -25.83 -16.84
C ASP A 78 5.76 -24.86 -17.12
N GLY A 79 5.81 -23.68 -16.52
CA GLY A 79 4.71 -22.71 -16.55
C GLY A 79 3.59 -22.92 -15.52
N GLU A 80 3.49 -24.06 -14.84
CA GLU A 80 2.57 -24.26 -13.70
C GLU A 80 3.19 -23.87 -12.35
N ILE A 81 4.43 -23.41 -12.38
CA ILE A 81 5.20 -23.01 -11.20
C ILE A 81 5.28 -21.49 -11.15
N THR A 82 5.10 -20.94 -9.94
CA THR A 82 5.29 -19.52 -9.69
C THR A 82 6.55 -19.30 -8.88
N ILE A 83 7.54 -18.66 -9.50
CA ILE A 83 8.81 -18.34 -8.86
C ILE A 83 8.77 -16.89 -8.38
N LEU A 84 9.15 -16.69 -7.12
CA LEU A 84 9.33 -15.39 -6.50
C LEU A 84 10.74 -15.29 -5.93
N ASN A 85 11.36 -14.12 -6.04
CA ASN A 85 12.67 -13.89 -5.46
C ASN A 85 12.58 -13.92 -3.91
N ASN A 86 13.52 -14.59 -3.23
CA ASN A 86 13.54 -14.71 -1.77
C ASN A 86 13.49 -13.36 -1.05
N TYR A 87 14.06 -12.30 -1.64
CA TYR A 87 13.98 -10.92 -1.13
C TYR A 87 12.53 -10.48 -0.84
N PHE A 88 11.56 -10.97 -1.62
CA PHE A 88 10.15 -10.73 -1.39
C PHE A 88 9.67 -11.29 -0.05
N TYR A 89 10.01 -12.54 0.25
CA TYR A 89 9.61 -13.18 1.50
C TYR A 89 10.40 -12.64 2.69
N ASP A 90 11.71 -12.42 2.51
CA ASP A 90 12.61 -12.00 3.59
C ASP A 90 12.31 -10.58 4.09
N PHE A 91 11.93 -9.66 3.19
CA PHE A 91 11.79 -8.24 3.54
C PHE A 91 10.40 -7.66 3.23
N TRP A 92 9.84 -7.93 2.05
CA TRP A 92 8.50 -7.41 1.72
C TRP A 92 7.39 -8.08 2.54
N GLY A 93 7.58 -9.31 3.00
CA GLY A 93 6.68 -9.99 3.92
C GLY A 93 6.40 -9.20 5.20
N TYR A 94 7.35 -8.37 5.66
CA TYR A 94 7.14 -7.49 6.82
C TYR A 94 6.07 -6.41 6.55
N PHE A 95 6.09 -5.77 5.37
CA PHE A 95 5.15 -4.72 5.00
C PHE A 95 3.80 -5.27 4.54
N LEU A 96 3.83 -6.33 3.72
CA LEU A 96 2.65 -6.94 3.12
C LEU A 96 1.93 -7.93 4.03
N LYS A 97 2.61 -8.45 5.06
CA LYS A 97 2.15 -9.56 5.91
C LYS A 97 1.92 -10.85 5.11
N ALA A 98 1.60 -11.93 5.82
CA ALA A 98 1.36 -13.23 5.20
C ALA A 98 0.27 -13.17 4.13
N GLU A 99 -0.82 -12.43 4.39
CA GLU A 99 -1.96 -12.35 3.48
C GLU A 99 -1.65 -11.55 2.21
N GLY A 100 -0.95 -10.41 2.32
CA GLY A 100 -0.56 -9.63 1.15
C GLY A 100 0.47 -10.36 0.29
N THR A 101 1.40 -11.08 0.95
CA THR A 101 2.38 -11.95 0.29
C THR A 101 1.70 -13.07 -0.50
N SER A 102 0.72 -13.73 0.11
CA SER A 102 -0.07 -14.79 -0.54
C SER A 102 -0.91 -14.25 -1.70
N LEU A 103 -1.57 -13.09 -1.52
CA LEU A 103 -2.34 -12.47 -2.59
C LEU A 103 -1.47 -12.14 -3.80
N TYR A 104 -0.29 -11.55 -3.58
CA TYR A 104 0.63 -11.26 -4.68
C TYR A 104 1.06 -12.53 -5.42
N GLY A 105 1.33 -13.63 -4.69
CA GLY A 105 1.57 -14.94 -5.29
C GLY A 105 0.40 -15.41 -6.17
N HIS A 106 -0.84 -15.27 -5.69
CA HIS A 106 -2.03 -15.58 -6.49
C HIS A 106 -2.14 -14.72 -7.75
N LEU A 107 -1.83 -13.43 -7.68
CA LEU A 107 -1.84 -12.54 -8.85
C LEU A 107 -0.74 -12.92 -9.84
N LYS A 108 0.46 -13.22 -9.35
CA LYS A 108 1.61 -13.64 -10.15
C LYS A 108 1.36 -14.89 -10.97
N ARG A 109 0.57 -15.84 -10.47
CA ARG A 109 0.14 -17.03 -11.22
C ARG A 109 -0.57 -16.70 -12.54
N TYR A 110 -1.24 -15.54 -12.62
CA TYR A 110 -1.92 -15.11 -13.85
C TYR A 110 -1.00 -14.35 -14.83
N ALA A 111 0.19 -13.96 -14.39
CA ALA A 111 1.19 -13.19 -15.13
C ALA A 111 2.42 -14.06 -15.48
N TYR A 112 2.18 -15.15 -16.23
CA TYR A 112 3.22 -16.06 -16.71
C TYR A 112 3.84 -15.57 -18.03
N GLY A 113 5.10 -15.94 -18.27
CA GLY A 113 5.84 -15.59 -19.49
C GLY A 113 5.94 -14.07 -19.74
N THR A 114 5.52 -13.63 -20.92
CA THR A 114 5.57 -12.21 -21.30
C THR A 114 4.43 -11.37 -20.73
N LYS A 115 3.40 -12.00 -20.14
CA LYS A 115 2.24 -11.31 -19.56
C LYS A 115 2.57 -10.63 -18.22
N ASP A 116 2.14 -9.38 -18.05
CA ASP A 116 2.29 -8.59 -16.82
C ASP A 116 0.97 -7.99 -16.32
N TRP A 117 -0.16 -8.59 -16.69
CA TRP A 117 -1.49 -8.15 -16.24
C TRP A 117 -2.38 -9.33 -15.87
N CYS A 118 -3.44 -9.08 -15.11
CA CYS A 118 -4.49 -10.05 -14.82
C CYS A 118 -5.83 -9.38 -14.53
N TRP A 119 -6.93 -10.14 -14.58
CA TRP A 119 -8.27 -9.76 -14.15
C TRP A 119 -8.80 -10.89 -13.26
N PRO A 120 -8.36 -10.95 -11.99
CA PRO A 120 -8.63 -12.10 -11.15
C PRO A 120 -10.11 -12.13 -10.74
N ASN A 121 -10.69 -13.33 -10.66
CA ASN A 121 -11.96 -13.51 -9.98
C ASN A 121 -11.74 -13.36 -8.46
N ILE A 122 -12.15 -12.21 -7.92
CA ILE A 122 -11.98 -11.84 -6.50
C ILE A 122 -12.70 -12.82 -5.57
N GLU A 123 -13.87 -13.31 -5.97
CA GLU A 123 -14.62 -14.30 -5.19
C GLU A 123 -13.82 -15.60 -5.08
N LEU A 124 -13.31 -16.11 -6.20
CA LEU A 124 -12.50 -17.34 -6.21
C LEU A 124 -11.20 -17.18 -5.39
N ILE A 125 -10.53 -16.03 -5.48
CA ILE A 125 -9.35 -15.76 -4.64
C ILE A 125 -9.74 -15.71 -3.17
N SER A 126 -10.88 -15.09 -2.84
CA SER A 126 -11.36 -15.00 -1.46
C SER A 126 -11.60 -16.38 -0.85
N LEU A 127 -12.15 -17.32 -1.63
CA LEU A 127 -12.30 -18.73 -1.24
C LEU A 127 -10.95 -19.43 -1.09
N LYS A 128 -10.02 -19.26 -2.05
CA LYS A 128 -8.68 -19.86 -2.01
C LYS A 128 -7.86 -19.42 -0.79
N MET A 129 -8.06 -18.18 -0.34
CA MET A 129 -7.33 -17.59 0.79
C MET A 129 -8.06 -17.72 2.13
N ASP A 130 -9.30 -18.23 2.13
CA ASP A 130 -10.21 -18.22 3.29
C ASP A 130 -10.33 -16.82 3.92
N LYS A 131 -10.69 -15.84 3.10
CA LYS A 131 -10.88 -14.43 3.51
C LYS A 131 -12.14 -13.84 2.90
N SER A 132 -12.67 -12.79 3.52
CA SER A 132 -13.75 -12.00 2.92
C SER A 132 -13.27 -11.27 1.66
N GLN A 133 -14.15 -11.04 0.69
CA GLN A 133 -13.82 -10.24 -0.49
C GLN A 133 -13.35 -8.82 -0.14
N ASN A 134 -13.88 -8.23 0.94
CA ASN A 134 -13.44 -6.91 1.42
C ASN A 134 -11.99 -6.95 1.89
N THR A 135 -11.58 -8.03 2.55
CA THR A 135 -10.17 -8.24 2.93
C THR A 135 -9.29 -8.31 1.68
N ILE A 136 -9.71 -9.02 0.63
CA ILE A 136 -8.95 -9.08 -0.63
C ILE A 136 -8.81 -7.69 -1.25
N ARG A 137 -9.88 -6.88 -1.28
CA ARG A 137 -9.83 -5.49 -1.78
C ARG A 137 -8.83 -4.63 -1.00
N ASN A 138 -8.87 -4.67 0.34
CA ASN A 138 -7.90 -3.95 1.17
C ASN A 138 -6.44 -4.40 0.94
N LEU A 139 -6.23 -5.68 0.61
CA LEU A 139 -4.90 -6.20 0.29
C LEU A 139 -4.45 -5.77 -1.12
N LEU A 140 -5.37 -5.63 -2.08
CA LEU A 140 -5.07 -5.05 -3.39
C LEU A 140 -4.63 -3.59 -3.25
N ASP A 141 -5.35 -2.79 -2.45
CA ASP A 141 -4.97 -1.39 -2.16
C ASP A 141 -3.56 -1.32 -1.56
N LEU A 142 -3.22 -2.26 -0.67
CA LEU A 142 -1.89 -2.35 -0.06
C LEU A 142 -0.81 -2.72 -1.10
N LEU A 143 -1.08 -3.66 -1.98
CA LEU A 143 -0.14 -4.04 -3.06
C LEU A 143 0.07 -2.90 -4.05
N GLU A 144 -0.99 -2.14 -4.35
CA GLU A 144 -0.92 -0.97 -5.24
C GLU A 144 -0.09 0.16 -4.62
N ARG A 145 -0.30 0.43 -3.33
CA ARG A 145 0.48 1.41 -2.54
C ARG A 145 1.98 1.14 -2.59
N TYR A 146 2.40 -0.12 -2.49
CA TYR A 146 3.81 -0.51 -2.55
C TYR A 146 4.31 -0.79 -3.97
N GLY A 147 3.52 -0.50 -4.99
CA GLY A 147 3.92 -0.60 -6.39
C GLY A 147 4.13 -2.03 -6.88
N PHE A 148 3.43 -3.00 -6.30
CA PHE A 148 3.41 -4.38 -6.83
C PHE A 148 2.35 -4.57 -7.90
N ILE A 149 1.27 -3.78 -7.85
CA ILE A 149 0.23 -3.78 -8.85
C ILE A 149 -0.21 -2.36 -9.18
N TYR A 150 -0.95 -2.21 -10.27
CA TYR A 150 -1.66 -0.98 -10.59
C TYR A 150 -3.01 -1.32 -11.24
N LYS A 151 -4.09 -0.71 -10.75
CA LYS A 151 -5.46 -1.03 -11.14
C LYS A 151 -5.97 -0.08 -12.24
N PHE A 152 -6.45 -0.68 -13.33
CA PHE A 152 -7.23 0.02 -14.36
C PHE A 152 -8.70 -0.40 -14.25
N ASN A 153 -9.59 0.57 -14.03
CA ASN A 153 -11.03 0.33 -14.24
C ASN A 153 -11.31 0.26 -15.74
N VAL A 154 -12.23 -0.63 -16.14
CA VAL A 154 -12.52 -0.90 -17.55
C VAL A 154 -14.00 -0.69 -17.81
N THR A 155 -14.33 -0.01 -18.89
CA THR A 155 -15.69 0.10 -19.42
C THR A 155 -15.75 -0.45 -20.83
N ASN A 156 -16.82 -1.16 -21.15
CA ASN A 156 -17.02 -1.77 -22.46
C ASN A 156 -17.79 -0.83 -23.39
N LYS A 157 -17.06 -0.12 -24.26
CA LYS A 157 -17.66 0.81 -25.23
C LYS A 157 -18.65 0.14 -26.20
N SER A 158 -18.44 -1.14 -26.52
CA SER A 158 -19.32 -1.91 -27.43
C SER A 158 -20.61 -2.36 -26.76
N ARG A 159 -20.67 -2.33 -25.43
CA ARG A 159 -21.85 -2.68 -24.61
C ARG A 159 -22.29 -1.47 -23.80
N GLU A 160 -22.57 -0.37 -24.48
CA GLU A 160 -23.12 0.86 -23.86
C GLU A 160 -22.28 1.42 -22.68
N ASN A 161 -20.96 1.25 -22.73
CA ASN A 161 -20.02 1.66 -21.66
C ASN A 161 -20.28 0.99 -20.30
N VAL A 162 -20.86 -0.22 -20.27
CA VAL A 162 -21.01 -1.01 -19.04
C VAL A 162 -19.65 -1.22 -18.37
N GLU A 163 -19.59 -1.04 -17.05
CA GLU A 163 -18.40 -1.30 -16.25
C GLU A 163 -18.06 -2.80 -16.25
N GLU A 164 -16.80 -3.12 -16.53
CA GLU A 164 -16.26 -4.46 -16.47
C GLU A 164 -15.32 -4.64 -15.28
N SER A 165 -14.92 -5.89 -15.05
CA SER A 165 -13.92 -6.21 -14.04
C SER A 165 -12.62 -5.46 -14.32
N PRO A 166 -11.99 -4.86 -13.30
CA PRO A 166 -10.76 -4.12 -13.48
C PRO A 166 -9.61 -5.04 -13.94
N VAL A 167 -8.69 -4.45 -14.69
CA VAL A 167 -7.44 -5.09 -15.08
C VAL A 167 -6.32 -4.57 -14.19
N TYR A 168 -5.54 -5.48 -13.63
CA TYR A 168 -4.39 -5.16 -12.80
C TYR A 168 -3.11 -5.40 -13.58
N LYS A 169 -2.27 -4.38 -13.71
CA LYS A 169 -0.86 -4.57 -14.07
C LYS A 169 -0.11 -5.10 -12.85
N ILE A 170 0.81 -6.04 -13.05
CA ILE A 170 1.56 -6.71 -11.99
C ILE A 170 3.04 -6.53 -12.27
N ARG A 171 3.79 -6.10 -11.25
CA ARG A 171 5.23 -5.95 -11.34
C ARG A 171 5.90 -7.30 -11.58
N LYS A 172 6.79 -7.40 -12.57
CA LYS A 172 7.51 -8.66 -12.82
C LYS A 172 8.67 -8.90 -11.86
N GLN A 173 9.44 -7.86 -11.59
CA GLN A 173 10.60 -7.91 -10.71
C GLN A 173 10.22 -7.44 -9.31
N VAL A 174 10.82 -8.05 -8.30
CA VAL A 174 10.63 -7.62 -6.91
C VAL A 174 11.49 -6.37 -6.70
N PRO A 175 10.89 -5.24 -6.30
CA PRO A 175 11.64 -4.01 -6.05
C PRO A 175 12.47 -4.15 -4.78
N LEU A 176 13.58 -3.43 -4.69
CA LEU A 176 14.26 -3.24 -3.41
C LEU A 176 13.42 -2.31 -2.52
N LEU A 177 13.52 -2.50 -1.21
CA LEU A 177 13.00 -1.51 -0.25
C LEU A 177 13.77 -0.20 -0.38
N THR A 178 13.06 0.91 -0.22
CA THR A 178 13.65 2.25 -0.19
C THR A 178 14.29 2.52 1.17
N GLN A 179 15.19 3.50 1.24
CA GLN A 179 15.82 3.87 2.51
C GLN A 179 14.79 4.28 3.56
N LYS A 180 13.73 5.01 3.17
CA LYS A 180 12.62 5.34 4.05
C LYS A 180 11.85 4.12 4.58
N LEU A 181 11.68 3.07 3.79
CA LEU A 181 11.06 1.83 4.26
C LEU A 181 12.00 1.05 5.19
N ILE A 182 13.30 1.08 4.91
CA ILE A 182 14.30 0.40 5.74
C ILE A 182 14.41 1.09 7.10
N GLU A 183 14.65 2.40 7.11
CA GLU A 183 14.94 3.15 8.34
C GLU A 183 13.72 3.67 9.08
N GLY A 184 12.63 3.91 8.34
CA GLY A 184 11.43 4.59 8.81
C GLY A 184 11.39 6.05 8.36
N ASP A 185 10.17 6.57 8.16
CA ASP A 185 9.93 8.00 7.91
C ASP A 185 8.99 8.60 8.96
N PRO A 186 9.53 9.14 10.07
CA PRO A 186 8.73 9.77 11.12
C PRO A 186 7.94 11.00 10.65
N SER A 187 8.34 11.62 9.53
CA SER A 187 7.68 12.81 8.98
C SER A 187 6.43 12.47 8.17
N LEU A 188 6.20 11.19 7.85
CA LEU A 188 5.06 10.72 7.08
C LEU A 188 3.75 11.05 7.80
N SER A 189 2.90 11.86 7.18
CA SER A 189 1.58 12.21 7.72
C SER A 189 0.56 11.08 7.52
N ILE A 190 -0.23 10.82 8.55
CA ILE A 190 -1.35 9.87 8.51
C ILE A 190 -2.62 10.69 8.39
N GLY A 191 -3.32 10.57 7.27
CA GLY A 191 -4.58 11.27 7.05
C GLY A 191 -5.67 10.76 7.99
N THR A 192 -6.50 11.68 8.48
CA THR A 192 -7.68 11.34 9.29
C THR A 192 -8.67 10.48 8.52
N ASP A 193 -8.72 10.62 7.19
CA ASP A 193 -9.67 9.92 6.31
C ASP A 193 -9.09 8.65 5.68
N ASP A 194 -7.81 8.34 5.91
CA ASP A 194 -7.21 7.13 5.36
C ASP A 194 -7.94 5.86 5.85
N PRO A 195 -8.14 4.84 4.99
CA PRO A 195 -8.68 3.56 5.40
C PRO A 195 -7.84 2.92 6.53
N PRO A 196 -8.45 2.13 7.44
CA PRO A 196 -7.73 1.56 8.58
C PRO A 196 -6.51 0.71 8.20
N HIS A 197 -6.55 0.03 7.06
CA HIS A 197 -5.44 -0.79 6.58
C HIS A 197 -4.28 0.08 6.05
N ILE A 198 -4.57 1.21 5.40
CA ILE A 198 -3.58 2.21 4.96
C ILE A 198 -2.96 2.92 6.16
N LYS A 199 -3.76 3.32 7.15
CA LYS A 199 -3.24 3.89 8.41
C LYS A 199 -2.24 2.95 9.08
N LYS A 200 -2.53 1.64 9.11
CA LYS A 200 -1.61 0.62 9.65
C LYS A 200 -0.34 0.48 8.80
N ALA A 201 -0.45 0.59 7.47
CA ALA A 201 0.71 0.58 6.57
C ALA A 201 1.60 1.81 6.83
N LYS A 202 1.03 3.02 6.79
CA LYS A 202 1.75 4.28 7.09
C LYS A 202 2.43 4.26 8.46
N LYS A 203 1.80 3.71 9.50
CA LYS A 203 2.44 3.53 10.82
C LYS A 203 3.67 2.62 10.77
N LYS A 204 3.65 1.56 9.96
CA LYS A 204 4.83 0.71 9.76
C LYS A 204 5.91 1.43 8.96
N GLU A 205 5.52 2.22 7.97
CA GLU A 205 6.44 3.05 7.18
C GLU A 205 7.12 4.10 8.07
N GLN A 206 6.43 4.65 9.08
CA GLN A 206 7.04 5.55 10.07
C GLN A 206 8.13 4.87 10.90
N THR A 207 7.93 3.60 11.27
CA THR A 207 8.89 2.86 12.11
C THR A 207 10.01 2.19 11.32
N GLY A 208 9.77 1.88 10.05
CA GLY A 208 10.69 1.11 9.21
C GLY A 208 10.79 -0.37 9.60
N LEU A 209 11.88 -1.02 9.17
CA LEU A 209 12.17 -2.40 9.51
C LEU A 209 12.64 -2.55 10.97
N PRO A 210 12.33 -3.68 11.65
CA PRO A 210 12.97 -4.05 12.90
C PRO A 210 14.48 -4.22 12.76
N GLU A 211 15.25 -3.93 13.82
CA GLU A 211 16.71 -3.90 13.80
C GLU A 211 17.37 -5.19 13.28
N ARG A 212 16.82 -6.35 13.67
CA ARG A 212 17.28 -7.65 13.17
C ARG A 212 17.09 -7.78 11.65
N LEU A 213 15.96 -7.32 11.12
CA LEU A 213 15.68 -7.35 9.68
C LEU A 213 16.51 -6.31 8.91
N LYS A 214 16.81 -5.15 9.50
CA LYS A 214 17.76 -4.17 8.91
C LYS A 214 19.15 -4.80 8.74
N THR A 215 19.63 -5.50 9.77
CA THR A 215 20.93 -6.16 9.75
C THR A 215 20.99 -7.25 8.66
N GLU A 216 19.97 -8.11 8.58
CA GLU A 216 19.90 -9.14 7.54
C GLU A 216 19.73 -8.54 6.13
N HIS A 217 18.98 -7.44 5.99
CA HIS A 217 18.86 -6.71 4.72
C HIS A 217 20.21 -6.17 4.25
N LYS A 218 20.98 -5.53 5.15
CA LYS A 218 22.32 -5.04 4.84
C LYS A 218 23.26 -6.17 4.41
N LYS A 219 23.22 -7.33 5.08
CA LYS A 219 23.98 -8.52 4.68
C LYS A 219 23.58 -9.01 3.29
N PHE A 220 22.28 -9.07 3.00
CA PHE A 220 21.76 -9.48 1.70
C PHE A 220 22.25 -8.54 0.59
N VAL A 221 22.11 -7.23 0.79
CA VAL A 221 22.52 -6.23 -0.20
C VAL A 221 24.02 -6.27 -0.42
N ASN A 222 24.84 -6.35 0.64
CA ASN A 222 26.29 -6.46 0.51
C ASN A 222 26.68 -7.72 -0.28
N LYS A 223 26.09 -8.88 0.03
CA LYS A 223 26.31 -10.12 -0.72
C LYS A 223 25.93 -9.99 -2.20
N MET A 224 24.84 -9.28 -2.50
CA MET A 224 24.37 -9.04 -3.87
C MET A 224 25.25 -8.03 -4.63
N LEU A 225 25.77 -7.00 -3.93
CA LEU A 225 26.71 -6.01 -4.43
C LEU A 225 28.07 -6.62 -4.74
N ASP A 226 28.56 -7.55 -3.92
CA ASP A 226 29.80 -8.29 -4.18
C ASP A 226 29.69 -9.12 -5.47
N GLN A 227 28.47 -9.49 -5.85
CA GLN A 227 28.16 -10.25 -7.07
C GLN A 227 27.78 -9.35 -8.28
N SER A 228 27.51 -8.05 -8.10
CA SER A 228 27.02 -7.17 -9.18
C SER A 228 27.50 -5.72 -9.05
N LYS A 229 27.98 -5.12 -10.16
CA LYS A 229 28.45 -3.72 -10.19
C LYS A 229 27.32 -2.76 -9.79
N ASN A 230 27.49 -2.08 -8.64
CA ASN A 230 26.73 -0.93 -8.12
C ASN A 230 25.21 -1.08 -8.10
N VAL A 231 24.66 -1.58 -6.99
CA VAL A 231 23.23 -1.47 -6.63
C VAL A 231 23.01 -0.11 -5.97
N ASN A 232 22.18 0.73 -6.58
CA ASN A 232 21.76 2.01 -6.01
C ASN A 232 20.43 1.84 -5.27
N ILE A 233 20.43 1.97 -3.94
CA ILE A 233 19.21 1.98 -3.13
C ILE A 233 18.58 3.37 -3.22
N LEU A 234 17.32 3.43 -3.65
CA LEU A 234 16.57 4.68 -3.72
C LEU A 234 16.21 5.15 -2.31
N ASP A 235 16.43 6.44 -2.04
CA ASP A 235 16.14 7.06 -0.74
C ASP A 235 14.63 7.02 -0.43
N ALA A 236 13.83 7.48 -1.38
CA ALA A 236 12.38 7.42 -1.36
C ALA A 236 11.85 7.01 -2.74
N MET A 237 10.69 6.36 -2.76
CA MET A 237 9.93 6.10 -3.98
C MET A 237 8.49 6.50 -3.71
N GLU A 238 8.07 7.63 -4.28
CA GLU A 238 6.65 7.98 -4.31
C GLU A 238 6.02 7.22 -5.47
N TYR A 239 5.37 6.09 -5.16
CA TYR A 239 4.71 5.27 -6.18
C TYR A 239 3.64 6.06 -6.95
N GLU A 240 3.03 7.07 -6.33
CA GLU A 240 2.11 8.02 -7.00
C GLU A 240 2.78 8.80 -8.16
N LEU A 241 4.08 9.12 -8.06
CA LEU A 241 4.83 9.78 -9.15
C LEU A 241 5.11 8.83 -10.32
N ILE A 242 5.20 7.52 -10.09
CA ILE A 242 5.31 6.52 -11.18
C ILE A 242 4.00 6.49 -11.97
N TYR A 243 2.87 6.66 -11.29
CA TYR A 243 1.55 6.64 -11.90
C TYR A 243 1.16 7.99 -12.52
N SER A 244 1.71 9.11 -12.03
CA SER A 244 1.40 10.44 -12.58
C SER A 244 1.80 10.58 -14.05
N ASP A 245 2.89 9.94 -14.50
CA ASP A 245 3.27 9.87 -15.91
C ASP A 245 2.20 9.13 -16.75
N ILE A 246 1.73 7.97 -16.29
CA ILE A 246 0.65 7.22 -16.94
C ILE A 246 -0.65 8.04 -16.98
N LEU A 247 -0.99 8.70 -15.87
CA LEU A 247 -2.17 9.56 -15.78
C LEU A 247 -2.06 10.77 -16.72
N SER A 248 -0.87 11.36 -16.86
CA SER A 248 -0.62 12.49 -17.77
C SER A 248 -0.75 12.11 -19.24
N LYS A 249 -0.48 10.85 -19.58
CA LYS A 249 -0.66 10.28 -20.92
C LYS A 249 -2.10 9.89 -21.22
N GLY A 250 -2.96 9.77 -20.20
CA GLY A 250 -4.39 9.54 -20.36
C GLY A 250 -5.05 10.76 -20.97
N ALA A 251 -5.80 10.58 -22.08
CA ALA A 251 -6.64 11.65 -22.59
C ALA A 251 -7.78 11.92 -21.59
N ILE A 252 -7.97 13.18 -21.19
CA ILE A 252 -9.13 13.59 -20.39
C ILE A 252 -10.38 13.33 -21.22
N GLN A 253 -11.12 12.28 -20.88
CA GLN A 253 -12.45 12.07 -21.42
C GLN A 253 -13.37 13.05 -20.67
N LYS A 254 -14.09 13.92 -21.41
CA LYS A 254 -15.10 14.81 -20.82
C LYS A 254 -15.97 13.99 -19.86
N LEU A 255 -16.12 14.46 -18.62
CA LEU A 255 -17.05 13.90 -17.65
C LEU A 255 -18.44 13.87 -18.31
N TYR A 256 -18.88 12.70 -18.77
CA TYR A 256 -20.27 12.48 -19.10
C TYR A 256 -21.00 12.43 -17.75
N SER A 257 -21.54 13.59 -17.35
CA SER A 257 -22.62 13.64 -16.37
C SER A 257 -23.84 13.00 -17.03
N ASP A 258 -23.96 11.68 -16.95
CA ASP A 258 -25.16 10.98 -17.40
C ASP A 258 -26.01 10.59 -16.18
N LYS A 259 -27.04 11.40 -16.00
CA LYS A 259 -28.33 11.11 -15.37
C LYS A 259 -28.32 10.85 -13.87
N HIS A 260 -28.55 11.97 -13.16
CA HIS A 260 -29.63 12.01 -12.19
C HIS A 260 -30.76 11.06 -12.61
N GLN A 261 -30.86 9.93 -11.92
CA GLN A 261 -32.14 9.32 -11.65
C GLN A 261 -33.06 10.44 -11.18
N LYS A 262 -34.24 10.52 -11.81
CA LYS A 262 -35.34 11.40 -11.42
C LYS A 262 -35.60 11.26 -9.92
N ILE A 263 -34.96 12.10 -9.13
CA ILE A 263 -35.44 12.52 -7.83
C ILE A 263 -35.82 13.97 -8.04
N LYS A 264 -37.13 14.21 -8.11
CA LYS A 264 -37.68 15.55 -8.00
C LYS A 264 -37.20 16.10 -6.67
N GLU A 265 -36.36 17.12 -6.69
CA GLU A 265 -36.31 18.07 -5.59
C GLU A 265 -35.70 19.39 -6.08
N THR A 266 -36.53 20.40 -5.90
CA THR A 266 -36.31 21.83 -6.10
C THR A 266 -35.04 22.32 -5.42
N THR A 267 -34.22 23.12 -6.12
CA THR A 267 -33.69 24.41 -5.64
C THR A 267 -32.86 25.10 -6.72
N HIS A 268 -33.14 26.38 -6.95
CA HIS A 268 -32.37 27.26 -7.83
C HIS A 268 -30.97 27.53 -7.23
N PRO A 269 -29.90 27.70 -8.03
CA PRO A 269 -28.65 28.27 -7.55
C PRO A 269 -28.83 29.77 -7.25
N LYS A 270 -28.38 30.20 -6.06
CA LYS A 270 -28.29 31.61 -5.65
C LYS A 270 -27.28 32.32 -6.57
N THR A 271 -27.72 33.34 -7.29
CA THR A 271 -26.86 34.30 -8.02
C THR A 271 -26.12 35.19 -7.03
N VAL A 272 -24.77 35.17 -7.07
CA VAL A 272 -23.94 36.16 -6.38
C VAL A 272 -23.85 37.41 -7.26
N THR A 273 -24.35 38.55 -6.77
CA THR A 273 -24.20 39.86 -7.43
C THR A 273 -22.77 40.38 -7.23
N MET A 274 -22.12 40.78 -8.33
CA MET A 274 -20.75 41.32 -8.40
C MET A 274 -20.74 42.66 -9.13
N SER A 275 -19.89 43.59 -8.69
CA SER A 275 -19.63 44.87 -9.35
C SER A 275 -18.65 44.71 -10.53
N GLU A 276 -18.73 45.59 -11.53
CA GLU A 276 -17.90 45.55 -12.75
C GLU A 276 -16.39 45.64 -12.45
N LYS A 277 -16.03 46.34 -11.36
CA LYS A 277 -14.65 46.42 -10.87
C LYS A 277 -14.15 45.10 -10.27
N GLU A 278 -15.01 44.34 -9.61
CA GLU A 278 -14.67 43.08 -8.94
C GLU A 278 -14.48 41.95 -9.96
N SER A 279 -15.26 41.96 -11.04
CA SER A 279 -15.09 41.04 -12.17
C SER A 279 -13.75 41.26 -12.87
N ASN A 280 -13.43 42.51 -13.20
CA ASN A 280 -12.18 42.85 -13.90
C ASN A 280 -10.93 42.53 -13.05
N LEU A 281 -11.01 42.73 -11.72
CA LEU A 281 -9.94 42.35 -10.81
C LEU A 281 -9.79 40.83 -10.71
N THR A 282 -10.90 40.09 -10.63
CA THR A 282 -10.89 38.62 -10.59
C THR A 282 -10.24 38.04 -11.86
N ASP A 283 -10.54 38.60 -13.02
CA ASP A 283 -9.96 38.15 -14.29
C ASP A 283 -8.48 38.50 -14.42
N SER A 284 -8.09 39.69 -13.97
CA SER A 284 -6.69 40.13 -13.98
C SER A 284 -5.81 39.26 -13.05
N VAL A 285 -6.31 38.95 -11.84
CA VAL A 285 -5.61 38.06 -10.91
C VAL A 285 -5.51 36.65 -11.46
N LYS A 286 -6.54 36.15 -12.16
CA LYS A 286 -6.49 34.84 -12.83
C LYS A 286 -5.42 34.75 -13.90
N GLU A 287 -5.27 35.78 -14.72
CA GLU A 287 -4.23 35.79 -15.77
C GLU A 287 -2.81 35.86 -15.18
N ILE A 288 -2.61 36.64 -14.12
CA ILE A 288 -1.30 36.69 -13.44
C ILE A 288 -1.00 35.36 -12.74
N LEU A 289 -1.99 34.73 -12.09
CA LEU A 289 -1.82 33.41 -11.47
C LEU A 289 -1.49 32.32 -12.51
N LYS A 290 -2.08 32.36 -13.72
CA LYS A 290 -1.72 31.43 -14.80
C LYS A 290 -0.27 31.54 -15.26
N SER A 291 0.30 32.75 -15.21
CA SER A 291 1.70 32.97 -15.60
C SER A 291 2.70 32.62 -14.50
N ARG A 292 2.31 32.74 -13.21
CA ARG A 292 3.19 32.45 -12.06
C ARG A 292 3.09 31.02 -11.54
N LEU A 293 1.97 30.34 -11.77
CA LEU A 293 1.74 28.98 -11.30
C LEU A 293 1.83 27.97 -12.43
N SER A 294 2.23 26.75 -12.10
CA SER A 294 2.15 25.64 -13.04
C SER A 294 0.68 25.40 -13.44
N LYS A 295 0.45 25.07 -14.72
CA LYS A 295 -0.89 24.82 -15.26
C LYS A 295 -1.75 23.86 -14.41
N PRO A 296 -1.20 22.76 -13.84
CA PRO A 296 -1.94 21.91 -12.90
C PRO A 296 -2.34 22.62 -11.61
N SER A 297 -1.46 23.42 -11.01
CA SER A 297 -1.75 24.16 -9.77
C SER A 297 -2.85 25.21 -9.96
N PHE A 298 -2.87 25.89 -11.10
CA PHE A 298 -3.91 26.86 -11.41
C PHE A 298 -5.28 26.19 -11.61
N GLU A 299 -5.35 25.14 -12.44
CA GLU A 299 -6.61 24.45 -12.74
C GLU A 299 -7.20 23.74 -11.51
N THR A 300 -6.35 23.21 -10.62
CA THR A 300 -6.81 22.54 -9.40
C THR A 300 -7.30 23.51 -8.33
N TRP A 301 -6.63 24.64 -8.09
CA TRP A 301 -6.92 25.48 -6.92
C TRP A 301 -7.63 26.81 -7.24
N PHE A 302 -7.56 27.28 -8.48
CA PHE A 302 -8.01 28.62 -8.88
C PHE A 302 -9.04 28.61 -10.03
N SER A 303 -9.62 27.45 -10.34
CA SER A 303 -10.60 27.28 -11.42
C SER A 303 -11.94 28.00 -11.15
N SER A 304 -12.35 28.13 -9.89
CA SER A 304 -13.61 28.79 -9.51
C SER A 304 -13.46 29.57 -8.20
N PHE A 305 -12.74 30.70 -8.27
CA PHE A 305 -12.74 31.70 -7.20
C PHE A 305 -13.24 33.06 -7.69
N TYR A 306 -13.78 33.83 -6.75
CA TYR A 306 -14.20 35.21 -6.96
C TYR A 306 -13.59 36.12 -5.90
N ILE A 307 -13.28 37.36 -6.26
CA ILE A 307 -12.78 38.36 -5.31
C ILE A 307 -13.89 39.37 -5.03
N LYS A 308 -14.14 39.64 -3.74
CA LYS A 308 -14.93 40.79 -3.28
C LYS A 308 -14.03 41.78 -2.54
N LEU A 309 -14.20 43.06 -2.84
CA LEU A 309 -13.47 44.13 -2.18
C LEU A 309 -14.38 44.82 -1.17
N HIS A 310 -13.93 44.91 0.08
CA HIS A 310 -14.57 45.71 1.11
C HIS A 310 -13.54 46.67 1.71
N ASP A 311 -13.57 47.94 1.29
CA ASP A 311 -12.80 49.12 1.72
C ASP A 311 -11.29 48.94 2.03
N ASN A 312 -10.88 47.98 2.86
CA ASN A 312 -9.49 47.64 3.22
C ASN A 312 -9.18 46.12 3.25
N LEU A 313 -10.12 45.27 2.81
CA LEU A 313 -10.02 43.81 2.92
C LEU A 313 -10.48 43.11 1.63
N CYS A 314 -9.62 42.21 1.14
CA CYS A 314 -9.91 41.37 -0.03
C CYS A 314 -10.47 40.03 0.45
N VAL A 315 -11.71 39.70 0.08
CA VAL A 315 -12.34 38.41 0.37
C VAL A 315 -12.28 37.52 -0.88
N ILE A 316 -11.55 36.42 -0.80
CA ILE A 316 -11.51 35.39 -1.83
C ILE A 316 -12.58 34.35 -1.51
N LEU A 317 -13.56 34.24 -2.39
CA LEU A 317 -14.67 33.29 -2.31
C LEU A 317 -14.34 32.01 -3.06
N VAL A 318 -14.32 30.89 -2.34
CA VAL A 318 -13.96 29.56 -2.86
C VAL A 318 -15.11 28.56 -2.66
N THR A 319 -15.06 27.46 -3.40
CA THR A 319 -16.16 26.48 -3.48
C THR A 319 -16.26 25.55 -2.28
N ASP A 320 -15.20 25.35 -1.51
CA ASP A 320 -15.15 24.37 -0.42
C ASP A 320 -14.11 24.76 0.65
N GLU A 321 -14.33 24.32 1.89
CA GLU A 321 -13.47 24.61 3.07
C GLU A 321 -12.06 24.06 2.90
N PHE A 322 -11.91 22.94 2.19
CA PHE A 322 -10.59 22.39 1.87
C PHE A 322 -9.78 23.33 0.95
N TYR A 323 -10.44 23.97 -0.01
CA TYR A 323 -9.82 24.96 -0.89
C TYR A 323 -9.43 26.23 -0.12
N ARG A 324 -10.27 26.64 0.84
CA ARG A 324 -10.00 27.77 1.72
C ARG A 324 -8.69 27.56 2.48
N ASP A 325 -8.57 26.43 3.17
CA ASP A 325 -7.43 26.14 4.03
C ASP A 325 -6.13 25.94 3.22
N TRP A 326 -6.25 25.40 2.00
CA TRP A 326 -5.13 25.21 1.09
C TRP A 326 -4.62 26.53 0.49
N ILE A 327 -5.52 27.42 0.05
CA ILE A 327 -5.16 28.74 -0.50
C ILE A 327 -4.58 29.62 0.61
N HIS A 328 -5.19 29.61 1.79
CA HIS A 328 -4.72 30.39 2.94
C HIS A 328 -3.32 29.97 3.40
N SER A 329 -3.02 28.67 3.43
CA SER A 329 -1.71 28.17 3.92
C SER A 329 -0.57 28.35 2.92
N ARG A 330 -0.83 28.25 1.62
CA ARG A 330 0.24 28.12 0.61
C ARG A 330 0.34 29.29 -0.36
N TYR A 331 -0.76 29.97 -0.66
CA TYR A 331 -0.82 30.96 -1.74
C TYR A 331 -1.15 32.37 -1.27
N LEU A 332 -1.40 32.58 0.03
CA LEU A 332 -1.72 33.89 0.59
C LEU A 332 -0.62 34.94 0.34
N LYS A 333 0.66 34.57 0.45
CA LYS A 333 1.80 35.46 0.13
C LYS A 333 1.84 35.85 -1.35
N VAL A 334 1.63 34.87 -2.24
CA VAL A 334 1.62 35.08 -3.69
C VAL A 334 0.44 35.96 -4.10
N LEU A 335 -0.72 35.78 -3.48
CA LEU A 335 -1.91 36.59 -3.72
C LEU A 335 -1.71 38.03 -3.23
N LEU A 336 -1.07 38.25 -2.08
CA LEU A 336 -0.69 39.59 -1.61
C LEU A 336 0.28 40.29 -2.57
N GLU A 337 1.29 39.58 -3.05
CA GLU A 337 2.24 40.11 -4.05
C GLU A 337 1.54 40.53 -5.35
N ILE A 338 0.61 39.70 -5.84
CA ILE A 338 -0.16 40.00 -7.06
C ILE A 338 -1.10 41.20 -6.87
N LEU A 339 -1.74 41.33 -5.69
CA LEU A 339 -2.61 42.47 -5.41
C LEU A 339 -1.83 43.78 -5.27
N HIS A 340 -0.63 43.74 -4.67
CA HIS A 340 0.27 44.90 -4.63
C HIS A 340 0.80 45.29 -6.02
N GLU A 341 1.09 44.32 -6.90
CA GLU A 341 1.48 44.58 -8.29
C GLU A 341 0.37 45.22 -9.12
N LEU A 342 -0.89 44.96 -8.76
CA LEU A 342 -2.06 45.56 -9.40
C LEU A 342 -2.43 46.95 -8.84
N GLY A 343 -1.66 47.47 -7.87
CA GLY A 343 -1.82 48.84 -7.35
C GLY A 343 -2.89 48.98 -6.26
N GLU A 344 -3.37 47.88 -5.69
CA GLU A 344 -4.34 47.89 -4.60
C GLU A 344 -3.61 47.81 -3.25
N ASP A 345 -3.76 48.82 -2.40
CA ASP A 345 -3.05 48.94 -1.12
C ASP A 345 -3.77 48.13 -0.01
N ILE A 346 -3.91 46.83 -0.25
CA ILE A 346 -4.71 45.92 0.59
C ILE A 346 -3.81 45.24 1.61
N GLN A 347 -4.03 45.54 2.89
CA GLN A 347 -3.20 45.03 3.98
C GLN A 347 -3.55 43.60 4.44
N ASN A 348 -4.75 43.10 4.11
CA ASN A 348 -5.23 41.78 4.57
C ASN A 348 -6.11 41.06 3.54
N ILE A 349 -5.86 39.76 3.36
CA ILE A 349 -6.68 38.83 2.55
C ILE A 349 -7.40 37.87 3.48
N ASP A 350 -8.72 37.74 3.30
CA ASP A 350 -9.55 36.73 3.96
C ASP A 350 -10.08 35.74 2.90
N VAL A 351 -10.16 34.45 3.23
CA VAL A 351 -10.64 33.41 2.31
C VAL A 351 -11.91 32.79 2.89
N ARG A 352 -13.03 32.86 2.17
CA ARG A 352 -14.34 32.40 2.64
C ARG A 352 -14.99 31.46 1.64
N VAL A 353 -15.83 30.56 2.15
CA VAL A 353 -16.59 29.62 1.31
C VAL A 353 -17.90 30.26 0.85
N ILE A 354 -18.26 30.05 -0.41
CA ILE A 354 -19.55 30.49 -0.97
C ILE A 354 -20.68 29.67 -0.32
N GLN A 355 -21.64 30.33 0.36
CA GLN A 355 -22.83 29.70 0.98
C GLN A 355 -24.14 29.95 0.22
#